data_AF-A0A8X7CA42-F1
#
_entry.id   AF-A0A8X7CA42-F1
#
_cell.length_a   1.000
_cell.length_b   1.000
_cell.length_c   1.000
_cell.angle_alpha   90.00
_cell.angle_beta   90.00
_cell.angle_gamma   90.00
#
_symmetry.space_group_name_H-M   'P 1'
#
loop_
_entity.id
_entity.type
_entity.pdbx_description
1 polymer ?
#
loop_
_entity_poly.entity_id
_entity_poly.type
_entity_poly.pdbx_seq_one_letter_code
_entity_poly.pdbx_strand_id
1 'polypeptide(L)'
;MGKLLTRNVVTLHSGLTTVESKLGWTVFGKQKFCGKDKFTTTLSKHLGNIPLQNLWEQEVLGITDPTETVKEREDLSDFRKKMRILPKERYEVELPWKSNLMNLCDNNELAWKRHEKMFNKLK
;
A
#
# COMPACT_ATOMS: atom_id res chain seq x y z
N MET A 1 -1.62 -10.78 20.55
CA MET A 1 -0.57 -10.79 19.51
C MET A 1 0.72 -11.57 19.84
N GLY A 2 0.85 -12.27 20.97
CA GLY A 2 2.04 -13.07 21.30
C GLY A 2 2.33 -14.31 20.42
N LYS A 3 1.59 -14.51 19.32
CA LYS A 3 1.72 -15.66 18.39
C LYS A 3 2.28 -15.29 17.01
N LEU A 4 2.54 -14.00 16.74
CA LEU A 4 2.94 -13.52 15.41
C LEU A 4 4.46 -13.36 15.26
N LEU A 5 5.15 -12.96 16.32
CA LEU A 5 6.60 -12.80 16.32
C LEU A 5 7.29 -14.13 16.58
N THR A 6 8.28 -14.45 15.75
CA THR A 6 9.22 -15.52 16.02
C THR A 6 10.27 -14.96 16.99
N ARG A 7 10.83 -15.78 17.89
CA ARG A 7 11.87 -15.33 18.87
C ARG A 7 13.21 -14.92 18.21
N ASN A 8 13.24 -14.85 16.88
CA ASN A 8 14.43 -14.58 16.10
C ASN A 8 14.57 -13.07 15.88
N VAL A 9 15.63 -12.53 16.49
CA VAL A 9 16.02 -11.12 16.43
C VAL A 9 17.50 -11.06 16.06
N VAL A 10 17.82 -10.35 14.98
CA VAL A 10 19.18 -10.24 14.44
C VAL A 10 19.55 -8.77 14.28
N THR A 11 20.69 -8.38 14.85
CA THR A 11 21.27 -7.04 14.62
C THR A 11 22.20 -7.10 13.41
N LEU A 12 21.94 -6.27 12.41
CA LEU A 12 22.75 -6.15 11.20
C LEU A 12 24.05 -5.40 11.49
N HIS A 13 25.05 -5.55 10.63
CA HIS A 13 26.32 -4.82 10.72
C HIS A 13 26.13 -3.29 10.72
N SER A 14 25.02 -2.79 10.15
CA SER A 14 24.64 -1.38 10.12
C SER A 14 24.15 -0.85 11.49
N GLY A 15 23.95 -1.74 12.46
CA GLY A 15 23.37 -1.44 13.77
C GLY A 15 21.84 -1.45 13.79
N LEU A 16 21.19 -1.73 12.65
CA LEU A 16 19.73 -1.93 12.57
C LEU A 16 19.34 -3.29 13.15
N THR A 17 18.12 -3.39 13.68
CA THR A 17 17.61 -4.64 14.27
C THR A 17 16.52 -5.23 13.40
N THR A 18 16.62 -6.50 13.06
CA THR A 18 15.60 -7.23 12.28
C THR A 18 14.91 -8.26 13.13
N VAL A 19 13.62 -8.46 12.88
CA VAL A 19 12.75 -9.33 13.66
C VAL A 19 11.97 -10.18 12.70
N GLU A 20 12.03 -11.49 12.94
CA GLU A 20 11.23 -12.42 12.16
C GLU A 20 9.83 -12.54 12.77
N SER A 21 8.82 -12.48 11.91
CA SER A 21 7.45 -12.80 12.23
C SER A 21 6.95 -13.90 11.30
N LYS A 22 5.77 -14.44 11.57
CA LYS A 22 5.08 -15.36 10.64
C LYS A 22 4.75 -14.74 9.28
N LEU A 23 4.86 -13.41 9.17
CA LEU A 23 4.64 -12.64 7.93
C LEU A 23 5.96 -12.28 7.23
N GLY A 24 7.11 -12.71 7.76
CA GLY A 24 8.44 -12.39 7.24
C GLY A 24 9.24 -11.46 8.14
N TRP A 25 10.31 -10.89 7.58
CA TRP A 25 11.29 -10.07 8.29
C TRP A 25 10.91 -8.59 8.30
N THR A 26 10.93 -7.97 9.48
CA THR A 26 10.73 -6.53 9.66
C THR A 26 12.01 -5.88 10.20
N VAL A 27 12.43 -4.76 9.61
CA VAL A 27 13.62 -4.01 10.02
C VAL A 27 13.20 -2.84 10.92
N PHE A 28 13.87 -2.68 12.04
CA PHE A 28 13.71 -1.60 13.01
C PHE A 28 14.99 -0.75 13.08
N GLY A 29 14.84 0.50 13.51
CA GLY A 29 15.93 1.45 13.70
C GLY A 29 17.01 0.97 14.68
N LYS A 30 18.11 1.73 14.74
CA LYS A 30 19.19 1.47 15.70
C LYS A 30 18.64 1.64 17.12
N GLN A 31 18.58 0.54 17.87
CA GLN A 31 18.01 0.61 19.20
C GLN A 31 18.83 -0.16 20.22
N LYS A 32 18.98 0.47 21.39
CA LYS A 32 19.83 0.01 22.49
C LYS A 32 19.10 -1.09 23.28
N PHE A 33 19.00 -2.29 22.73
CA PHE A 33 18.37 -3.40 23.43
C PHE A 33 19.35 -4.15 24.32
N CYS A 34 19.03 -4.23 25.62
CA CYS A 34 19.72 -5.09 26.57
C CYS A 34 19.12 -6.51 26.48
N GLY A 35 19.46 -7.25 25.41
CA GLY A 35 19.11 -8.66 25.21
C GLY A 35 17.83 -8.92 24.42
N LYS A 36 17.81 -10.07 23.70
CA LYS A 36 16.75 -10.51 22.77
C LYS A 36 15.37 -10.62 23.43
N ASP A 37 15.33 -11.06 24.69
CA ASP A 37 14.10 -11.36 25.42
C ASP A 37 13.35 -10.10 25.92
N LYS A 38 14.09 -9.03 26.21
CA LYS A 38 13.51 -7.73 26.59
C LYS A 38 12.84 -7.06 25.40
N PHE A 39 13.39 -7.26 24.20
CA PHE A 39 12.89 -6.65 22.98
C PHE A 39 11.56 -7.26 22.52
N THR A 40 11.48 -8.58 22.44
CA THR A 40 10.24 -9.30 22.09
C THR A 40 9.12 -8.99 23.09
N THR A 41 9.45 -8.91 24.39
CA THR A 41 8.51 -8.53 25.45
C THR A 41 8.04 -7.08 25.30
N THR A 42 8.95 -6.15 25.00
CA THR A 42 8.62 -4.73 24.82
C THR A 42 7.77 -4.51 23.58
N LEU A 43 8.13 -5.14 22.45
CA LEU A 43 7.33 -5.12 21.22
C LEU A 43 5.96 -5.74 21.43
N SER A 44 5.87 -6.89 22.10
CA SER A 44 4.57 -7.53 22.37
C SER A 44 3.68 -6.67 23.26
N LYS A 45 4.24 -5.92 24.21
CA LYS A 45 3.49 -4.96 25.04
C LYS A 45 3.02 -3.75 24.24
N HIS A 46 3.87 -3.20 23.37
CA HIS A 46 3.51 -2.07 22.51
C HIS A 46 2.45 -2.48 21.47
N LEU A 47 2.64 -3.61 20.77
CA LEU A 47 1.75 -4.04 19.71
C LEU A 47 0.46 -4.70 20.22
N GLY A 48 0.45 -5.21 21.45
CA GLY A 48 -0.72 -5.85 22.05
C GLY A 48 -1.84 -4.88 22.43
N ASN A 49 -1.52 -3.60 22.60
CA ASN A 49 -2.45 -2.57 23.10
C ASN A 49 -2.87 -1.55 22.03
N ILE A 50 -2.40 -1.68 20.79
CA ILE A 50 -2.74 -0.77 19.70
C ILE A 50 -3.90 -1.38 18.92
N PRO A 51 -5.07 -0.72 18.86
CA PRO A 51 -6.16 -1.13 17.97
C PRO A 51 -5.65 -1.23 16.52
N LEU A 52 -6.14 -2.22 15.76
CA LEU A 52 -5.70 -2.43 14.38
C LEU A 52 -5.86 -1.17 13.51
N GLN A 53 -6.92 -0.40 13.75
CA GLN A 53 -7.14 0.89 13.09
C GLN A 53 -5.97 1.85 13.29
N ASN A 54 -5.47 1.97 14.53
CA ASN A 54 -4.36 2.86 14.85
C ASN A 54 -3.06 2.40 14.17
N LEU A 55 -2.87 1.11 13.90
CA LEU A 55 -1.71 0.63 13.11
C LEU A 55 -1.77 1.14 11.68
N TRP A 56 -2.94 1.07 11.04
CA TRP A 56 -3.13 1.60 9.68
C TRP A 56 -2.98 3.12 9.64
N GLU A 57 -3.50 3.84 10.63
CA GLU A 57 -3.29 5.30 10.77
C GLU A 57 -1.80 5.66 10.97
N GLN A 58 -1.02 4.79 11.61
CA GLN A 58 0.44 4.98 11.77
C GLN A 58 1.24 4.59 10.52
N GLU A 59 0.77 3.67 9.68
CA GLU A 59 1.39 3.44 8.36
C GLU A 59 1.19 4.62 7.41
N VAL A 60 0.17 5.45 7.67
CA VAL A 60 -0.16 6.65 6.89
C VAL A 60 0.73 7.85 7.24
N LEU A 61 1.79 7.71 8.07
CA LEU A 61 2.73 8.76 8.53
C LEU A 61 3.52 9.49 7.39
N GLY A 62 2.82 10.11 6.45
CA GLY A 62 3.35 10.86 5.31
C GLY A 62 2.45 10.88 4.06
N ILE A 63 1.30 10.20 4.05
CA ILE A 63 0.42 10.11 2.86
C ILE A 63 -1.02 10.53 3.19
N THR A 64 -1.19 11.56 4.00
CA THR A 64 -2.47 12.26 4.08
C THR A 64 -2.20 13.71 3.76
N ASP A 65 -2.71 14.16 2.63
CA ASP A 65 -2.68 15.57 2.27
C ASP A 65 -3.74 16.29 3.13
N PRO A 66 -3.39 17.31 3.93
CA PRO A 66 -4.34 18.06 4.75
C PRO A 66 -5.49 18.70 3.94
N THR A 67 -5.40 18.71 2.61
CA THR A 67 -6.46 19.18 1.71
C THR A 67 -7.39 18.09 1.16
N GLU A 68 -7.21 16.81 1.50
CA GLU A 68 -8.01 15.68 0.97
C GLU A 68 -9.52 15.91 1.07
N THR A 69 -10.03 16.41 2.20
CA THR A 69 -11.48 16.60 2.40
C THR A 69 -12.08 17.75 1.58
N VAL A 70 -11.28 18.72 1.16
CA VAL A 70 -11.70 19.82 0.28
C VAL A 70 -11.52 19.44 -1.19
N LYS A 71 -10.45 18.70 -1.49
CA LYS A 71 -10.12 18.21 -2.84
C LYS A 71 -11.09 17.15 -3.34
N GLU A 72 -11.60 16.25 -2.49
CA GLU A 72 -12.51 15.16 -2.93
C GLU A 72 -13.72 15.63 -3.76
N ARG A 73 -14.32 16.78 -3.42
CA ARG A 73 -15.48 17.29 -4.16
C ARG A 73 -15.11 17.99 -5.47
N GLU A 74 -14.01 18.75 -5.46
CA GLU A 74 -13.49 19.39 -6.67
C GLU A 74 -12.98 18.32 -7.66
N ASP A 75 -12.30 17.30 -7.16
CA ASP A 75 -11.71 16.19 -7.90
C ASP A 75 -12.75 15.36 -8.64
N LEU A 76 -13.90 15.04 -8.02
CA LEU A 76 -14.98 14.33 -8.70
C LEU A 76 -15.62 15.16 -9.82
N SER A 77 -15.76 16.46 -9.60
CA SER A 77 -16.32 17.37 -10.60
C SER A 77 -15.38 17.51 -11.80
N ASP A 78 -14.08 17.58 -11.55
CA ASP A 78 -13.06 17.72 -12.58
C ASP A 78 -12.79 16.40 -13.31
N PHE A 79 -12.87 15.27 -12.59
CA PHE A 79 -12.88 13.94 -13.19
C PHE A 79 -14.02 13.82 -14.20
N ARG A 80 -15.25 14.21 -13.81
CA ARG A 80 -16.41 14.13 -14.71
C ARG A 80 -16.28 15.05 -15.93
N LYS A 81 -15.66 16.23 -15.79
CA LYS A 81 -15.37 17.13 -16.92
C LYS A 81 -14.33 16.53 -17.88
N LYS A 82 -13.31 15.85 -17.36
CA LYS A 82 -12.21 15.26 -18.14
C LYS A 82 -12.54 13.87 -18.70
N MET A 83 -13.62 13.25 -18.22
CA MET A 83 -14.07 11.94 -18.70
C MET A 83 -14.79 12.06 -20.05
N ARG A 84 -14.38 11.25 -21.01
CA ARG A 84 -15.00 11.12 -22.34
C ARG A 84 -15.44 9.68 -22.55
N ILE A 85 -16.58 9.51 -23.20
CA ILE A 85 -17.08 8.18 -23.60
C ILE A 85 -16.70 7.97 -25.06
N LEU A 86 -15.91 6.94 -25.32
CA LEU A 86 -15.52 6.47 -26.63
C LEU A 86 -16.52 5.43 -27.17
N PRO A 87 -16.47 5.12 -28.47
CA PRO A 87 -17.20 3.99 -29.04
C PRO A 87 -16.94 2.69 -28.28
N LYS A 88 -17.93 1.79 -28.28
CA LYS A 88 -17.91 0.52 -27.51
C LYS A 88 -17.90 0.74 -25.98
N GLU A 89 -18.56 1.78 -25.49
CA GLU A 89 -18.77 2.05 -24.06
C GLU A 89 -17.46 2.18 -23.24
N ARG A 90 -16.40 2.66 -23.87
CA ARG A 90 -15.12 2.89 -23.20
C ARG A 90 -15.07 4.27 -22.58
N TYR A 91 -14.50 4.37 -21.40
CA TYR A 91 -14.26 5.64 -20.73
C TYR A 91 -12.78 6.00 -20.86
N GLU A 92 -12.50 7.22 -21.29
CA GLU A 92 -11.16 7.82 -21.28
C GLU A 92 -11.16 9.01 -20.33
N VAL A 93 -10.09 9.16 -19.55
CA VAL A 93 -9.89 10.26 -18.63
C VAL A 93 -8.47 10.75 -18.80
N GLU A 94 -8.30 12.05 -18.98
CA GLU A 94 -6.98 12.67 -19.07
C GLU A 94 -6.26 12.59 -17.72
N LEU A 95 -5.01 12.13 -17.74
CA LEU A 95 -4.18 12.03 -16.54
C LEU A 95 -3.65 13.42 -16.15
N PRO A 96 -3.91 13.92 -14.93
CA PRO A 96 -3.56 15.28 -14.54
C PRO A 96 -2.05 15.57 -14.52
N TRP A 97 -1.21 14.55 -14.40
CA TRP A 97 0.25 14.67 -14.36
C TRP A 97 0.95 14.40 -15.71
N LYS A 98 0.21 14.17 -16.81
CA LYS A 98 0.79 13.85 -18.11
C LYS A 98 0.21 14.73 -19.21
N SER A 99 0.91 15.82 -19.52
CA SER A 99 0.54 16.83 -20.51
C SER A 99 0.70 16.38 -21.96
N ASN A 100 1.50 15.34 -22.21
CA ASN A 100 1.92 14.97 -23.56
C ASN A 100 1.01 13.86 -24.09
N LEU A 101 0.01 14.28 -24.86
CA LEU A 101 -0.89 13.42 -25.62
C LEU A 101 -0.17 12.82 -26.83
N MET A 102 0.64 11.80 -26.60
CA MET A 102 0.80 10.77 -27.62
C MET A 102 -0.49 9.96 -27.62
N ASN A 103 -1.22 9.94 -28.74
CA ASN A 103 -2.39 9.08 -28.89
C ASN A 103 -1.95 7.64 -28.59
N LEU A 104 -2.37 7.11 -27.44
CA LEU A 104 -2.11 5.73 -27.07
C LEU A 104 -2.86 4.85 -28.07
N CYS A 105 -2.20 3.80 -28.57
CA CYS A 105 -2.89 2.81 -29.39
C CYS A 105 -4.02 2.15 -28.58
N ASP A 106 -5.16 1.87 -29.24
CA ASP A 106 -6.27 1.17 -28.60
C ASP A 106 -5.82 -0.20 -28.11
N ASN A 107 -5.99 -0.45 -26.81
CA ASN A 107 -5.59 -1.70 -26.15
C ASN A 107 -6.76 -2.69 -25.98
N ASN A 108 -7.91 -2.44 -26.63
CA ASN A 108 -9.14 -3.18 -26.38
C ASN A 108 -9.02 -4.69 -26.54
N GLU A 109 -8.53 -5.10 -27.71
CA GLU A 109 -8.43 -6.51 -28.05
C GLU A 109 -7.50 -7.25 -27.08
N LEU A 110 -6.42 -6.61 -26.65
CA LEU A 110 -5.47 -7.19 -25.70
C LEU A 110 -6.09 -7.33 -24.30
N ALA A 111 -6.81 -6.31 -23.83
CA ALA A 111 -7.51 -6.35 -22.55
C ALA A 111 -8.58 -7.46 -22.56
N TRP A 112 -9.33 -7.60 -23.65
CA TRP A 112 -10.33 -8.65 -23.80
C TRP A 112 -9.73 -10.06 -23.81
N LYS A 113 -8.65 -10.29 -24.56
CA LYS A 113 -7.91 -11.58 -24.54
C LYS A 113 -7.43 -11.95 -23.14
N ARG A 114 -6.94 -10.96 -22.36
CA ARG A 114 -6.54 -11.17 -20.96
C ARG A 114 -7.74 -11.53 -20.09
N HIS A 115 -8.86 -10.83 -20.27
CA HIS A 115 -10.11 -11.11 -19.57
C HIS A 115 -10.60 -12.55 -19.84
N GLU A 116 -10.70 -12.97 -21.10
CA GLU A 116 -11.11 -14.34 -21.46
C GLU A 116 -10.18 -15.39 -20.84
N LYS A 117 -8.87 -15.15 -20.89
CA LYS A 117 -7.90 -16.06 -20.28
C LYS A 117 -8.07 -16.17 -18.77
N MET A 118 -8.36 -15.07 -18.09
CA MET A 118 -8.63 -15.06 -16.65
C MET A 118 -9.94 -15.77 -16.34
N PHE A 119 -11.00 -15.48 -17.09
CA PHE A 119 -12.30 -16.09 -16.92
C PHE A 119 -12.25 -17.62 -17.12
N ASN A 120 -11.54 -18.08 -18.15
CA ASN A 120 -11.36 -19.51 -18.43
C ASN A 120 -10.54 -20.25 -17.36
N LYS A 121 -9.73 -19.54 -16.56
CA LYS A 121 -9.00 -20.14 -15.43
C LYS A 121 -9.85 -20.26 -14.16
N LEU A 122 -10.92 -19.48 -14.06
CA LEU A 122 -11.83 -19.47 -12.92
C LEU A 122 -12.96 -20.49 -13.05
N LYS A 123 -13.15 -21.04 -14.25
CA LYS A 123 -14.07 -22.13 -14.56
C LYS A 123 -13.36 -23.48 -14.43
#